data_AF-M1DQX0-F1
#
_entry.id   AF-M1DQX0-F1
#
_cell.length_a   1.000
_cell.length_b   1.000
_cell.length_c   1.000
_cell.angle_alpha   90.00
_cell.angle_beta   90.00
_cell.angle_gamma   90.00
#
_symmetry.space_group_name_H-M   'P 1'
#
loop_
_entity.id
_entity.type
_entity.pdbx_description
1 polymer ?
#
loop_
_entity_poly.entity_id
_entity_poly.type
_entity_poly.pdbx_seq_one_letter_code
_entity_poly.pdbx_strand_id
1 'polypeptide(L)'
;MTDKVLLESFYRDLGPDNRSNDDQLFAGGMLHQPYEVVAELLDGMVEANKESKKKQEWDALLAQLDFLSKRVMELEAQALKKDKHFSLRECTKGKKREGVQDDEFLSLIQQKIKEHNKMFNKMKESIDMLNEATTSNSMTIQLQDSQINYLISGHYPPFV
;
A
#
# COMPACT_ATOMS: atom_id res chain seq x y z
N MET A 1 -5.86 25.59 -35.37
CA MET A 1 -5.58 24.22 -34.89
C MET A 1 -6.95 23.59 -34.68
N THR A 2 -7.32 22.63 -35.50
CA THR A 2 -8.69 22.11 -35.59
C THR A 2 -9.02 21.28 -34.35
N ASP A 3 -10.20 21.44 -33.76
CA ASP A 3 -10.71 20.67 -32.60
C ASP A 3 -10.45 19.16 -32.72
N LYS A 4 -10.43 18.64 -33.95
CA LYS A 4 -10.12 17.25 -34.27
C LYS A 4 -8.75 16.78 -33.77
N VAL A 5 -7.72 17.62 -33.80
CA VAL A 5 -6.36 17.28 -33.33
C VAL A 5 -6.29 17.23 -31.81
N LEU A 6 -7.00 18.13 -31.13
CA LEU A 6 -7.10 18.11 -29.67
C LEU A 6 -7.88 16.89 -29.19
N LEU A 7 -8.98 16.55 -29.87
CA LEU A 7 -9.76 15.36 -29.59
C LEU A 7 -8.95 14.08 -29.76
N GLU A 8 -8.22 13.97 -30.87
CA GLU A 8 -7.38 12.80 -31.17
C GLU A 8 -6.18 12.68 -30.22
N SER A 9 -5.68 13.79 -29.66
CA SER A 9 -4.67 13.77 -28.60
C SER A 9 -5.26 13.29 -27.27
N PHE A 10 -6.44 13.79 -26.90
CA PHE A 10 -7.15 13.35 -25.70
C PHE A 10 -7.41 11.84 -25.72
N TYR A 11 -7.93 11.31 -26.85
CA TYR A 11 -8.13 9.87 -27.07
C TYR A 11 -6.88 9.02 -26.92
N ARG A 12 -5.71 9.56 -27.29
CA ARG A 12 -4.43 8.83 -27.21
C ARG A 12 -3.89 8.77 -25.78
N ASP A 13 -4.19 9.80 -24.99
CA ASP A 13 -3.76 9.93 -23.60
C ASP A 13 -4.68 9.15 -22.65
N LEU A 14 -5.89 8.78 -23.11
CA LEU A 14 -6.78 7.88 -22.38
C LEU A 14 -6.28 6.43 -22.47
N GLY A 15 -5.89 5.89 -21.30
CA GLY A 15 -5.55 4.48 -21.15
C GLY A 15 -6.72 3.56 -21.53
N PRO A 16 -6.44 2.30 -21.92
CA PRO A 16 -7.47 1.34 -22.34
C PRO A 16 -8.56 1.11 -21.29
N ASP A 17 -8.23 1.31 -20.01
CA ASP A 17 -9.13 1.16 -18.88
C ASP A 17 -10.23 2.24 -18.83
N ASN A 18 -10.05 3.37 -19.53
CA ASN A 18 -11.01 4.47 -19.58
C ASN A 18 -11.96 4.42 -20.79
N ARG A 19 -11.83 3.44 -21.69
CA ARG A 19 -12.61 3.38 -22.94
C ARG A 19 -14.12 3.36 -22.72
N SER A 20 -14.61 2.64 -21.71
CA SER A 20 -16.05 2.56 -21.44
C SER A 20 -16.65 3.90 -21.02
N ASN A 21 -15.91 4.70 -20.26
CA ASN A 21 -16.35 6.02 -19.82
C ASN A 21 -16.24 6.99 -21.01
N ASP A 22 -15.16 6.90 -21.78
CA ASP A 22 -14.99 7.69 -22.99
C ASP A 22 -16.13 7.46 -24.00
N ASP A 23 -16.47 6.21 -24.30
CA ASP A 23 -17.58 5.84 -25.19
C ASP A 23 -18.92 6.43 -24.72
N GLN A 24 -19.15 6.53 -23.39
CA GLN A 24 -20.34 7.15 -22.82
C GLN A 24 -20.34 8.69 -22.93
N LEU A 25 -19.20 9.36 -22.74
CA LEU A 25 -19.07 10.82 -22.96
C LEU A 25 -19.42 11.20 -24.39
N PHE A 26 -19.00 10.38 -25.35
CA PHE A 26 -19.20 10.66 -26.77
C PHE A 26 -20.59 10.24 -27.28
N ALA A 27 -21.11 9.08 -26.86
CA ALA A 27 -22.44 8.62 -27.26
C ALA A 27 -23.57 9.54 -26.75
N GLY A 28 -23.38 10.16 -25.59
CA GLY A 28 -24.34 11.11 -25.00
C GLY A 28 -24.28 12.52 -25.59
N GLY A 29 -23.23 12.86 -26.35
CA GLY A 29 -22.91 14.21 -26.77
C GLY A 29 -22.55 15.09 -25.57
N MET A 30 -21.26 15.36 -25.37
CA MET A 30 -20.73 16.11 -24.22
C MET A 30 -21.40 17.48 -23.98
N LEU A 31 -22.01 18.08 -25.02
CA LEU A 31 -22.74 19.35 -24.98
C LEU A 31 -24.25 19.21 -24.66
N HIS A 32 -24.79 18.00 -24.64
CA HIS A 32 -26.19 17.69 -24.36
C HIS A 32 -26.41 16.97 -23.03
N GLN A 33 -25.33 16.54 -22.37
CA GLN A 33 -25.37 15.90 -21.06
C GLN A 33 -25.40 16.98 -19.95
N PRO A 34 -26.20 16.81 -18.88
CA PRO A 34 -26.10 17.64 -17.69
C PRO A 34 -24.67 17.61 -17.12
N TYR A 35 -24.24 18.73 -16.51
CA TYR A 35 -22.90 18.87 -15.95
C TYR A 35 -22.57 17.76 -14.95
N GLU A 36 -23.55 17.37 -14.13
CA GLU A 36 -23.42 16.34 -13.11
C GLU A 36 -23.00 14.98 -13.71
N VAL A 37 -23.55 14.63 -14.88
CA VAL A 37 -23.24 13.35 -15.55
C VAL A 37 -21.84 13.35 -16.14
N VAL A 38 -21.41 14.50 -16.70
CA VAL A 38 -20.05 14.66 -17.23
C VAL A 38 -19.02 14.63 -16.09
N ALA A 39 -19.33 15.26 -14.96
CA ALA A 39 -18.46 15.26 -13.78
C ALA A 39 -18.28 13.85 -13.20
N GLU A 40 -19.37 13.10 -13.03
CA GLU A 40 -19.32 11.72 -12.51
C GLU A 40 -18.48 10.81 -13.42
N LEU A 41 -18.57 10.97 -14.73
CA LEU A 41 -17.77 10.19 -15.66
C LEU A 41 -16.28 10.51 -15.60
N LEU A 42 -15.94 11.80 -15.48
CA LEU A 42 -14.55 12.24 -15.31
C LEU A 42 -13.95 11.72 -14.01
N ASP A 43 -14.71 11.76 -12.91
CA ASP A 43 -14.30 11.18 -11.64
C ASP A 43 -14.06 9.67 -11.77
N GLY A 44 -14.95 8.96 -12.47
CA GLY A 44 -14.78 7.54 -12.79
C GLY A 44 -13.49 7.23 -13.56
N MET A 45 -13.13 8.07 -14.53
CA MET A 45 -11.87 7.93 -15.29
C MET A 45 -10.62 8.19 -14.42
N VAL A 46 -10.71 9.13 -13.49
CA VAL A 46 -9.62 9.40 -12.54
C VAL A 46 -9.41 8.22 -11.61
N GLU A 47 -10.49 7.62 -11.09
CA GLU A 47 -10.38 6.44 -10.22
C GLU A 47 -9.85 5.21 -10.96
N ALA A 48 -10.33 4.94 -12.17
CA ALA A 48 -9.82 3.85 -13.00
C ALA A 48 -8.31 4.00 -13.31
N ASN A 49 -7.85 5.23 -13.55
CA ASN A 49 -6.42 5.50 -13.76
C ASN A 49 -5.58 5.33 -12.48
N LYS A 50 -6.13 5.66 -11.31
CA LYS A 50 -5.46 5.37 -10.03
C LYS A 50 -5.35 3.87 -9.79
N GLU A 51 -6.39 3.11 -10.12
CA GLU A 51 -6.40 1.66 -9.98
C GLU A 51 -5.41 0.97 -10.93
N SER A 52 -5.38 1.37 -12.21
CA SER A 52 -4.45 0.82 -13.19
C SER A 52 -3.00 1.10 -12.82
N LYS A 53 -2.68 2.31 -12.33
CA LYS A 53 -1.35 2.65 -11.84
C LYS A 53 -0.95 1.79 -10.65
N LYS A 54 -1.84 1.60 -9.66
CA LYS A 54 -1.57 0.71 -8.51
C LYS A 54 -1.31 -0.72 -8.98
N LYS A 55 -2.11 -1.23 -9.92
CA LYS A 55 -1.93 -2.56 -10.48
C LYS A 55 -0.56 -2.71 -11.15
N GLN A 56 -0.15 -1.73 -11.94
CA GLN A 56 1.18 -1.70 -12.56
C GLN A 56 2.31 -1.70 -11.52
N GLU A 57 2.19 -0.92 -10.44
CA GLU A 57 3.15 -0.91 -9.34
C GLU A 57 3.23 -2.28 -8.64
N TRP A 58 2.07 -2.92 -8.40
CA TRP A 58 2.00 -4.27 -7.85
C TRP A 58 2.64 -5.32 -8.76
N ASP A 59 2.37 -5.27 -10.06
CA ASP A 59 2.97 -6.18 -11.04
C ASP A 59 4.51 -6.03 -11.09
N ALA A 60 5.01 -4.80 -11.00
CA ALA A 60 6.44 -4.52 -10.93
C ALA A 60 7.08 -5.08 -9.65
N LEU A 61 6.39 -4.97 -8.50
CA LEU A 61 6.85 -5.56 -7.24
C LEU A 61 6.85 -7.09 -7.28
N LEU A 62 5.83 -7.71 -7.87
CA LEU A 62 5.75 -9.16 -8.07
C LEU A 62 6.90 -9.67 -8.94
N ALA A 63 7.22 -8.96 -10.02
CA ALA A 63 8.35 -9.32 -10.88
C ALA A 63 9.70 -9.23 -10.14
N GLN A 64 9.89 -8.21 -9.30
CA GLN A 64 11.10 -8.09 -8.47
C GLN A 64 11.20 -9.22 -7.43
N LEU A 65 10.07 -9.60 -6.82
CA LEU A 65 10.03 -10.69 -5.86
C LEU A 65 10.36 -12.05 -6.50
N ASP A 66 9.81 -12.33 -7.69
CA ASP A 66 10.12 -13.54 -8.46
C ASP A 66 11.61 -13.62 -8.82
N PHE A 67 12.19 -12.51 -9.29
CA PHE A 67 13.62 -12.42 -9.57
C PHE A 67 14.48 -12.67 -8.32
N LEU A 68 14.13 -12.05 -7.20
CA LEU A 68 14.87 -12.22 -5.95
C LEU A 68 14.74 -13.66 -5.43
N SER A 69 13.55 -14.25 -5.50
CA SER A 69 13.30 -15.64 -5.11
C SER A 69 14.17 -16.62 -5.90
N LYS A 70 14.26 -16.45 -7.23
CA LYS A 70 15.16 -17.24 -8.08
C LYS A 70 16.62 -17.11 -7.66
N ARG A 71 17.09 -15.89 -7.39
CA ARG A 71 18.47 -15.66 -6.93
C ARG A 71 18.76 -16.31 -5.58
N VAL A 72 17.81 -16.28 -4.65
CA VAL A 72 17.95 -16.96 -3.34
C VAL A 72 18.08 -18.47 -3.55
N MET A 73 17.19 -19.08 -4.34
CA MET A 73 17.28 -20.51 -4.65
C MET A 73 18.61 -20.90 -5.31
N GLU A 74 19.12 -20.09 -6.24
CA GLU A 74 20.43 -20.32 -6.87
C GLU A 74 21.58 -20.27 -5.86
N LEU A 75 21.57 -19.28 -4.95
CA LEU A 75 22.57 -19.14 -3.89
C LEU A 75 22.51 -20.29 -2.89
N GLU A 76 21.32 -20.73 -2.49
CA GLU A 76 21.12 -21.90 -1.62
C GLU A 76 21.66 -23.17 -2.27
N ALA A 77 21.35 -23.41 -3.56
CA ALA A 77 21.88 -24.54 -4.30
C ALA A 77 23.41 -24.48 -4.43
N GLN A 78 23.98 -23.28 -4.61
CA GLN A 78 25.43 -23.08 -4.64
C GLN A 78 26.07 -23.33 -3.29
N ALA A 79 25.46 -22.87 -2.19
CA ALA A 79 25.93 -23.11 -0.83
C ALA A 79 25.92 -24.61 -0.51
N LEU A 80 24.84 -25.33 -0.83
CA LEU A 80 24.73 -26.77 -0.63
C LEU A 80 25.76 -27.56 -1.45
N LYS A 81 26.07 -27.13 -2.67
CA LYS A 81 27.14 -27.72 -3.49
C LYS A 81 28.52 -27.47 -2.89
N LYS A 82 28.78 -26.27 -2.37
CA LYS A 82 30.06 -25.93 -1.73
C LYS A 82 30.25 -26.69 -0.42
N ASP A 83 29.21 -26.85 0.40
CA ASP A 83 29.25 -27.63 1.64
C ASP A 83 29.70 -29.08 1.40
N LYS A 84 29.19 -29.72 0.33
CA LYS A 84 29.65 -31.05 -0.12
C LYS A 84 31.11 -31.09 -0.61
N HIS A 85 31.66 -29.96 -1.07
CA HIS A 85 33.06 -29.86 -1.52
C HIS A 85 34.03 -29.49 -0.39
N PHE A 86 33.57 -28.81 0.67
CA PHE A 86 34.36 -28.55 1.87
C PHE A 86 34.49 -29.78 2.76
N SER A 87 33.45 -30.63 2.84
CA SER A 87 33.49 -31.85 3.67
C SER A 87 34.54 -32.89 3.22
N LEU A 88 34.98 -32.87 1.95
CA LEU A 88 35.96 -33.84 1.42
C LEU A 88 37.42 -33.35 1.48
N ARG A 89 37.66 -32.03 1.58
CA ARG A 89 39.02 -31.46 1.45
C ARG A 89 39.68 -31.08 2.78
N GLU A 90 38.95 -31.10 3.89
CA GLU A 90 39.42 -30.51 5.16
C GLU A 90 39.59 -31.50 6.32
N CYS A 91 39.73 -32.80 6.04
CA CYS A 91 40.07 -33.79 7.09
C CYS A 91 41.58 -33.93 7.36
N THR A 92 42.45 -33.08 6.81
CA THR A 92 43.87 -33.08 7.20
C THR A 92 44.42 -31.67 7.40
N LYS A 93 44.65 -31.34 8.69
CA LYS A 93 45.29 -30.13 9.24
C LYS A 93 44.35 -28.93 9.34
N GLY A 94 44.09 -28.32 10.49
CA GLY A 94 44.65 -28.48 11.82
C GLY A 94 44.37 -27.21 12.63
N LYS A 95 44.11 -27.40 13.92
CA LYS A 95 44.22 -26.43 15.03
C LYS A 95 43.16 -25.32 15.13
N LYS A 96 42.38 -25.48 16.21
CA LYS A 96 41.74 -24.48 17.06
C LYS A 96 42.45 -23.12 17.09
N ARG A 97 41.67 -22.06 16.87
CA ARG A 97 41.66 -20.68 17.42
C ARG A 97 40.61 -19.98 16.53
N GLU A 98 39.48 -19.46 16.99
CA GLU A 98 39.29 -18.44 18.01
C GLU A 98 37.75 -18.31 18.18
N GLY A 99 37.19 -18.79 19.31
CA GLY A 99 35.74 -18.99 19.46
C GLY A 99 35.10 -18.15 20.57
N VAL A 100 35.69 -16.99 20.89
CA VAL A 100 35.27 -16.16 22.04
C VAL A 100 34.69 -14.81 21.61
N GLN A 101 35.12 -14.26 20.47
CA GLN A 101 34.70 -12.91 20.04
C GLN A 101 33.34 -12.89 19.32
N ASP A 102 33.01 -13.95 18.57
CA ASP A 102 31.78 -14.02 17.77
C ASP A 102 30.53 -14.21 18.65
N ASP A 103 30.65 -14.92 19.77
CA ASP A 103 29.54 -15.21 20.68
C ASP A 103 29.06 -13.96 21.43
N GLU A 104 29.99 -13.10 21.86
CA GLU A 104 29.69 -11.84 22.53
C GLU A 104 29.00 -10.84 21.59
N PHE A 105 29.46 -10.75 20.33
CA PHE A 105 28.85 -9.89 19.32
C PHE A 105 27.43 -10.36 18.93
N LEU A 106 27.22 -11.67 18.77
CA LEU A 106 25.90 -12.25 18.51
C LEU A 106 24.94 -12.03 19.68
N SER A 107 25.44 -12.19 20.92
CA SER A 107 24.67 -11.92 22.14
C SER A 107 24.22 -10.44 22.21
N LEU A 108 25.12 -9.51 21.86
CA LEU A 108 24.79 -8.08 21.80
C LEU A 108 23.73 -7.76 20.75
N ILE A 109 23.80 -8.38 19.56
CA ILE A 109 22.79 -8.22 18.51
C ILE A 109 21.43 -8.74 19.02
N GLN A 110 21.41 -9.92 19.62
CA GLN A 110 20.19 -10.53 20.13
C GLN A 110 19.55 -9.68 21.24
N GLN A 111 20.36 -9.11 22.13
CA GLN A 111 19.88 -8.19 23.17
C GLN A 111 19.22 -6.95 22.55
N LYS A 112 19.86 -6.30 21.57
CA LYS A 112 19.31 -5.12 20.90
C LYS A 112 17.99 -5.41 20.18
N ILE A 113 17.89 -6.56 19.51
CA ILE A 113 16.63 -7.01 18.88
C ILE A 113 15.53 -7.17 19.93
N LYS A 114 15.84 -7.78 21.08
CA LYS A 114 14.89 -7.97 22.18
C LYS A 114 14.41 -6.64 22.76
N GLU A 115 15.31 -5.69 22.94
CA GLU A 115 14.99 -4.34 23.42
C GLU A 115 14.09 -3.58 22.43
N HIS A 116 14.42 -3.62 21.13
CA HIS A 116 13.60 -3.01 20.09
C HIS A 116 12.20 -3.65 20.01
N ASN A 117 12.10 -4.99 20.08
CA ASN A 117 10.79 -5.67 20.10
C ASN A 117 9.94 -5.27 21.30
N LYS A 118 10.56 -5.10 22.48
CA LYS A 118 9.85 -4.62 23.67
C LYS A 118 9.32 -3.20 23.46
N MET A 119 10.12 -2.31 22.86
CA MET A 119 9.68 -0.95 22.54
C MET A 119 8.55 -0.96 21.50
N PHE A 120 8.66 -1.80 20.47
CA PHE A 120 7.64 -1.95 19.44
C PHE A 120 6.30 -2.41 20.03
N ASN A 121 6.31 -3.41 20.91
CA ASN A 121 5.09 -3.88 21.57
C ASN A 121 4.42 -2.79 22.42
N LYS A 122 5.20 -1.98 23.15
CA LYS A 122 4.66 -0.83 23.90
C LYS A 122 4.03 0.23 23.00
N MET A 123 4.64 0.48 21.84
CA MET A 123 4.09 1.42 20.85
C MET A 123 2.78 0.89 20.27
N LYS A 124 2.71 -0.40 19.98
CA LYS A 124 1.48 -1.06 19.53
C LYS A 124 0.36 -0.92 20.57
N GLU A 125 0.64 -1.24 21.84
CA GLU A 125 -0.34 -1.06 22.93
C GLU A 125 -0.82 0.39 23.04
N SER A 126 0.07 1.36 22.85
CA SER A 126 -0.28 2.79 22.89
C SER A 126 -1.18 3.21 21.72
N ILE A 127 -0.94 2.66 20.52
CA ILE A 127 -1.78 2.88 19.34
C ILE A 127 -3.16 2.25 19.55
N ASP A 128 -3.23 1.04 20.10
CA ASP A 128 -4.49 0.35 20.37
C ASP A 128 -5.35 1.15 21.36
N MET A 129 -4.76 1.62 22.46
CA MET A 129 -5.44 2.50 23.43
C MET A 129 -5.90 3.82 22.79
N LEU A 130 -5.08 4.43 21.94
CA LEU A 130 -5.43 5.68 21.25
C LEU A 130 -6.61 5.47 20.30
N ASN A 131 -6.62 4.37 19.53
CA ASN A 131 -7.72 4.04 18.62
C ASN A 131 -9.03 3.82 19.37
N GLU A 132 -9.00 3.15 20.52
CA GLU A 132 -10.16 2.97 21.37
C GLU A 132 -10.70 4.33 21.88
N ALA A 133 -9.80 5.19 22.39
CA ALA A 133 -10.16 6.53 22.84
C ALA A 133 -10.73 7.40 21.71
N THR A 134 -10.13 7.36 20.52
CA THR A 134 -10.63 8.08 19.34
C THR A 134 -12.00 7.58 18.92
N THR A 135 -12.24 6.27 18.96
CA THR A 135 -13.54 5.68 18.64
C THR A 135 -14.61 6.12 19.64
N SER A 136 -14.31 6.04 20.94
CA SER A 136 -15.20 6.51 22.01
C SER A 136 -15.55 8.00 21.87
N ASN A 137 -14.54 8.83 21.58
CA ASN A 137 -14.74 10.27 21.36
C ASN A 137 -15.60 10.55 20.12
N SER A 138 -15.38 9.81 19.02
CA SER A 138 -16.19 9.94 17.79
C SER A 138 -17.66 9.63 18.06
N MET A 139 -17.95 8.55 18.81
CA MET A 139 -19.32 8.22 19.22
C MET A 139 -19.94 9.31 20.09
N THR A 140 -19.15 9.88 21.00
CA THR A 140 -19.61 10.97 21.88
C THR A 140 -19.96 12.23 21.10
N ILE A 141 -19.14 12.61 20.12
CA ILE A 141 -19.41 13.76 19.24
C ILE A 141 -20.69 13.52 18.44
N GLN A 142 -20.86 12.34 17.82
CA GLN A 142 -22.08 12.02 17.08
C GLN A 142 -23.34 12.08 17.95
N LEU A 143 -23.25 11.60 19.19
CA LEU A 143 -24.34 11.69 20.15
C LEU A 143 -24.67 13.16 20.47
N GLN A 144 -23.67 13.98 20.76
CA GLN A 144 -23.86 15.41 21.04
C GLN A 144 -24.46 16.15 19.84
N ASP A 145 -23.97 15.90 18.63
CA ASP A 145 -24.52 16.48 17.40
C ASP A 145 -26.00 16.11 17.23
N SER A 146 -26.37 14.85 17.49
CA SER A 146 -27.77 14.43 17.42
C SER A 146 -28.67 15.17 18.43
N GLN A 147 -28.16 15.38 19.65
CA GLN A 147 -28.88 16.10 20.71
C GLN A 147 -29.04 17.59 20.38
N ILE A 148 -27.99 18.21 19.85
CA ILE A 148 -28.02 19.61 19.40
C ILE A 148 -29.01 19.79 18.26
N ASN A 149 -28.97 18.91 17.25
CA ASN A 149 -29.90 18.96 16.11
C ASN A 149 -31.35 18.81 16.57
N TYR A 150 -31.63 17.93 17.51
CA TYR A 150 -32.97 17.78 18.09
C TYR A 150 -33.44 19.05 18.81
N LEU A 151 -32.58 19.68 19.63
CA LEU A 151 -32.90 20.93 20.33
C LEU A 151 -33.19 22.08 19.35
N ILE A 152 -32.40 22.20 18.28
CA ILE A 152 -32.60 23.23 17.25
C ILE A 152 -33.94 23.00 16.52
N SER A 153 -34.23 21.76 16.12
CA SER A 153 -35.48 21.41 15.43
C SER A 153 -36.73 21.60 16.29
N GLY A 154 -36.62 21.55 17.61
CA GLY A 154 -37.74 21.82 18.52
C GLY A 154 -38.03 23.31 18.74
N HIS A 155 -37.07 24.20 18.42
CA HIS A 155 -37.16 25.63 18.71
C HIS A 155 -37.35 26.54 17.48
N TYR A 156 -37.17 26.02 16.26
CA TYR A 156 -37.44 26.75 15.02
C TYR A 156 -38.35 25.94 14.10
N PRO A 157 -39.55 26.44 13.74
CA PRO A 157 -40.33 25.82 12.66
C PRO A 157 -39.54 25.96 11.34
N PRO A 158 -39.68 24.98 10.42
CA PRO A 158 -39.08 25.10 9.09
C PRO A 158 -39.55 26.40 8.44
N PHE A 159 -38.62 27.17 7.88
CA PHE A 159 -38.94 28.38 7.12
C PHE A 159 -39.80 27.96 5.92
N VAL A 160 -41.10 28.29 5.98
CA VAL A 160 -42.07 28.16 4.90
C VAL A 160 -41.94 29.36 3.96
#